data_AF-A0A2N3DLS4-F1
#
_entry.id   AF-A0A2N3DLS4-F1
#
_cell.length_a   1.000
_cell.length_b   1.000
_cell.length_c   1.000
_cell.angle_alpha   90.00
_cell.angle_beta   90.00
_cell.angle_gamma   90.00
#
_symmetry.space_group_name_H-M   'P 1'
#
loop_
_entity.id
_entity.type
_entity.pdbx_description
1 polymer ?
#
loop_
_entity_poly.entity_id
_entity_poly.type
_entity_poly.pdbx_seq_one_letter_code
_entity_poly.pdbx_strand_id
1 'polypeptide(L)'
;PANIQAMRPLRDGVIADIEVAEQMIKHFIDKALGGPSRLRRRSNIVVAVPSNSTIVERRAIRDATSNAGAMNVLLLEEPLAAAIGAGLPVTQPRGAMVVDIGGGTTEVAVLSLGGIAHSSSVRVGGDKMDEMIVSYIRRKHNMMIGEMTSERVKQAIGSALAPEGSGTIIAVKGRDLVNGRPSEVSVSEAEIAEALAEPVGQIVSAVRAALEQTPPELSADIIEEGITLTGGGALLRRLDQAIAAATGLPVHVADNALLCVASGAGLASEDQSYRGILMAA
;
A
#
# COMPACT_ATOMS: atom_id res chain seq x y z
N PRO A 1 6.81 -27.68 -5.01
CA PRO A 1 7.61 -28.82 -4.52
C PRO A 1 7.75 -28.73 -3.00
N ALA A 2 7.79 -29.84 -2.26
CA ALA A 2 7.85 -29.80 -0.79
C ALA A 2 9.12 -29.12 -0.24
N ASN A 3 10.17 -28.99 -1.05
CA ASN A 3 11.44 -28.35 -0.73
C ASN A 3 11.53 -26.87 -1.18
N ILE A 4 10.44 -26.29 -1.68
CA ILE A 4 10.40 -24.88 -2.11
C ILE A 4 9.42 -24.13 -1.22
N GLN A 5 9.90 -23.08 -0.58
CA GLN A 5 9.10 -22.16 0.23
C GLN A 5 9.12 -20.78 -0.40
N ALA A 6 7.95 -20.18 -0.59
CA ALA A 6 7.83 -18.78 -0.94
C ALA A 6 7.81 -17.95 0.36
N MET A 7 8.60 -16.88 0.40
CA MET A 7 8.70 -15.99 1.56
C MET A 7 8.49 -14.54 1.13
N ARG A 8 7.80 -13.77 1.97
CA ARG A 8 7.66 -12.31 1.85
C ARG A 8 8.48 -11.69 2.98
N PRO A 9 9.76 -11.31 2.74
CA PRO A 9 10.66 -10.86 3.81
C PRO A 9 10.33 -9.47 4.33
N LEU A 10 9.53 -8.71 3.57
CA LEU A 10 8.92 -7.46 3.97
C LEU A 10 7.42 -7.69 4.15
N ARG A 11 6.90 -7.43 5.36
CA ARG A 11 5.47 -7.59 5.67
C ARG A 11 5.05 -6.51 6.67
N ASP A 12 3.86 -5.95 6.48
CA ASP A 12 3.28 -4.90 7.33
C ASP A 12 4.24 -3.72 7.58
N GLY A 13 5.02 -3.33 6.56
CA GLY A 13 5.99 -2.24 6.64
C GLY A 13 7.29 -2.57 7.38
N VAL A 14 7.52 -3.83 7.79
CA VAL A 14 8.69 -4.24 8.57
C VAL A 14 9.49 -5.36 7.89
N ILE A 15 10.79 -5.44 8.22
CA ILE A 15 11.65 -6.57 7.83
C ILE A 15 11.37 -7.73 8.78
N ALA A 16 10.77 -8.80 8.25
CA ALA A 16 10.51 -10.03 8.98
C ALA A 16 11.73 -10.97 8.99
N ASP A 17 12.54 -10.93 7.92
CA ASP A 17 13.77 -11.71 7.78
C ASP A 17 14.83 -10.86 7.05
N ILE A 18 15.87 -10.49 7.78
CA ILE A 18 16.92 -9.59 7.27
C ILE A 18 17.76 -10.25 6.17
N GLU A 19 18.09 -11.54 6.31
CA GLU A 19 18.94 -12.24 5.36
C GLU A 19 18.21 -12.40 4.03
N VAL A 20 16.94 -12.78 4.08
CA VAL A 20 16.11 -12.92 2.87
C VAL A 20 15.82 -11.54 2.26
N ALA A 21 15.58 -10.50 3.08
CA ALA A 21 15.40 -9.14 2.59
C ALA A 21 16.65 -8.62 1.87
N GLU A 22 17.84 -8.83 2.42
CA GLU A 22 19.12 -8.44 1.80
C GLU A 22 19.32 -9.11 0.44
N GLN A 23 19.09 -10.43 0.34
CA GLN A 23 19.21 -11.14 -0.93
C GLN A 23 18.20 -10.62 -1.96
N MET A 24 16.98 -10.33 -1.52
CA MET A 24 15.94 -9.76 -2.38
C MET A 24 16.32 -8.37 -2.90
N ILE A 25 16.76 -7.46 -2.00
CA ILE A 25 17.18 -6.10 -2.36
C ILE A 25 18.38 -6.16 -3.32
N LYS A 26 19.39 -6.97 -3.00
CA LYS A 26 20.58 -7.17 -3.85
C LYS A 26 20.20 -7.65 -5.24
N HIS A 27 19.31 -8.64 -5.34
CA HIS A 27 18.83 -9.14 -6.62
C HIS A 27 18.20 -8.02 -7.47
N PHE A 28 17.34 -7.18 -6.88
CA PHE A 28 16.70 -6.09 -7.60
C PHE A 28 17.67 -4.96 -7.98
N ILE A 29 18.62 -4.62 -7.12
CA ILE A 29 19.70 -3.66 -7.45
C ILE A 29 20.52 -4.18 -8.64
N ASP A 30 20.99 -5.43 -8.58
CA ASP A 30 21.79 -6.02 -9.65
C ASP A 30 21.00 -6.05 -10.95
N LYS A 31 19.72 -6.45 -10.91
CA LYS A 31 18.84 -6.48 -12.09
C LYS A 31 18.68 -5.09 -12.71
N ALA A 32 18.42 -4.06 -11.90
CA ALA A 32 18.26 -2.69 -12.37
C ALA A 32 19.54 -2.13 -13.03
N LEU A 33 20.71 -2.55 -12.55
CA LEU A 33 22.01 -2.12 -13.07
C LEU A 33 22.52 -2.99 -14.26
N GLY A 34 21.69 -3.86 -14.82
CA GLY A 34 22.05 -4.71 -15.97
C GLY A 34 22.76 -6.02 -15.61
N GLY A 35 22.48 -6.55 -14.43
CA GLY A 35 22.96 -7.85 -13.93
C GLY A 35 24.17 -7.76 -12.99
N PRO A 36 24.60 -8.92 -12.45
CA PRO A 36 25.69 -9.01 -11.48
C PRO A 36 27.01 -8.51 -12.09
N SER A 37 27.69 -7.60 -11.40
CA SER A 37 28.97 -7.04 -11.83
C SER A 37 30.09 -7.47 -10.88
N ARG A 38 31.26 -7.83 -11.42
CA ARG A 38 32.49 -8.04 -10.63
C ARG A 38 33.09 -6.72 -10.13
N LEU A 39 32.76 -5.59 -10.76
CA LEU A 39 33.14 -4.26 -10.30
C LEU A 39 32.08 -3.70 -9.34
N ARG A 40 32.54 -3.14 -8.22
CA ARG A 40 31.69 -2.48 -7.22
C ARG A 40 31.08 -1.21 -7.81
N ARG A 41 29.80 -1.28 -8.19
CA ARG A 41 29.03 -0.12 -8.63
C ARG A 41 28.70 0.75 -7.42
N ARG A 42 28.89 2.07 -7.55
CA ARG A 42 28.56 3.03 -6.51
C ARG A 42 27.14 3.52 -6.77
N SER A 43 26.15 3.02 -6.03
CA SER A 43 24.77 3.47 -6.11
C SER A 43 24.39 4.29 -4.87
N ASN A 44 23.84 5.47 -5.10
CA ASN A 44 23.08 6.19 -4.08
C ASN A 44 21.63 5.69 -4.19
N ILE A 45 21.05 5.27 -3.08
CA ILE A 45 19.70 4.69 -3.07
C ILE A 45 18.83 5.49 -2.10
N VAL A 46 17.66 5.90 -2.57
CA VAL A 46 16.57 6.40 -1.72
C VAL A 46 15.62 5.23 -1.45
N VAL A 47 15.28 5.01 -0.18
CA VAL A 47 14.33 3.97 0.23
C VAL A 47 13.15 4.63 0.95
N ALA A 48 11.95 4.40 0.43
CA ALA A 48 10.72 4.80 1.12
C ALA A 48 10.49 3.88 2.33
N VAL A 49 10.13 4.47 3.47
CA VAL A 49 9.85 3.74 4.72
C VAL A 49 8.56 4.26 5.36
N PRO A 50 7.75 3.39 6.01
CA PRO A 50 6.55 3.81 6.71
C PRO A 50 6.84 4.89 7.75
N SER A 51 5.92 5.84 7.90
CA SER A 51 6.08 7.00 8.80
C SER A 51 6.22 6.56 10.26
N ASN A 52 5.50 5.50 10.64
CA ASN A 52 5.52 4.94 11.98
C ASN A 52 6.65 3.94 12.23
N SER A 53 7.56 3.72 11.27
CA SER A 53 8.69 2.81 11.47
C SER A 53 9.56 3.28 12.63
N THR A 54 9.83 2.37 13.56
CA THR A 54 10.74 2.55 14.68
C THR A 54 12.17 2.79 14.18
N ILE A 55 13.01 3.38 15.03
CA ILE A 55 14.43 3.59 14.74
C ILE A 55 15.13 2.27 14.38
N VAL A 56 14.71 1.16 15.01
CA VAL A 56 15.26 -0.19 14.75
C VAL A 56 14.87 -0.67 13.35
N GLU A 57 13.61 -0.51 12.95
CA GLU A 57 13.13 -0.90 11.60
C GLU A 57 13.80 -0.05 10.51
N ARG A 58 13.86 1.28 10.69
CA ARG A 58 14.55 2.19 9.75
C ARG A 58 16.03 1.83 9.61
N ARG A 59 16.71 1.50 10.72
CA ARG A 59 18.09 1.01 10.71
C ARG A 59 18.22 -0.32 9.96
N ALA A 60 17.33 -1.28 10.21
CA ALA A 60 17.36 -2.57 9.54
C ALA A 60 17.22 -2.42 8.01
N ILE A 61 16.32 -1.54 7.54
CA ILE A 61 16.16 -1.25 6.11
C ILE A 61 17.42 -0.62 5.52
N ARG A 62 18.02 0.34 6.22
CA ARG A 62 19.28 0.97 5.81
C ARG A 62 20.42 -0.05 5.73
N ASP A 63 20.58 -0.87 6.75
CA ASP A 63 21.65 -1.85 6.85
C ASP A 63 21.48 -2.92 5.77
N ALA A 64 20.26 -3.42 5.55
CA ALA A 64 19.97 -4.37 4.47
C ALA A 64 20.31 -3.79 3.08
N THR A 65 19.95 -2.53 2.84
CA THR A 65 20.21 -1.84 1.58
C THR A 65 21.72 -1.58 1.38
N SER A 66 22.43 -1.25 2.46
CA SER A 66 23.88 -1.05 2.46
C SER A 66 24.63 -2.36 2.20
N ASN A 67 24.22 -3.44 2.86
CA ASN A 67 24.76 -4.79 2.68
C ASN A 67 24.49 -5.34 1.28
N ALA A 68 23.38 -4.93 0.68
CA ALA A 68 23.05 -5.22 -0.72
C ALA A 68 23.93 -4.47 -1.74
N GLY A 69 24.82 -3.57 -1.30
CA GLY A 69 25.83 -2.93 -2.15
C GLY A 69 25.65 -1.43 -2.37
N ALA A 70 24.68 -0.79 -1.73
CA ALA A 70 24.50 0.66 -1.79
C ALA A 70 25.70 1.39 -1.16
N MET A 71 26.11 2.51 -1.76
CA MET A 71 27.15 3.38 -1.22
C MET A 71 26.59 4.35 -0.18
N ASN A 72 25.48 5.00 -0.53
CA ASN A 72 24.75 5.91 0.34
C ASN A 72 23.29 5.50 0.32
N VAL A 73 22.67 5.43 1.50
CA VAL A 73 21.25 5.13 1.65
C VAL A 73 20.60 6.33 2.32
N LEU A 74 19.62 6.92 1.64
CA LEU A 74 18.76 7.96 2.19
C LEU A 74 17.37 7.36 2.40
N LEU A 75 16.72 7.77 3.48
CA LEU A 75 15.36 7.35 3.77
C LEU A 75 14.40 8.49 3.42
N LEU A 76 13.25 8.13 2.88
CA LEU A 76 12.14 9.04 2.60
C LEU A 76 10.89 8.46 3.26
N GLU A 77 10.07 9.30 3.87
CA GLU A 77 8.81 8.81 4.44
C GLU A 77 7.83 8.45 3.31
N GLU A 78 7.23 7.28 3.42
CA GLU A 78 6.33 6.70 2.42
C GLU A 78 5.18 7.64 2.01
N PRO A 79 4.43 8.30 2.92
CA PRO A 79 3.40 9.24 2.49
C PRO A 79 3.94 10.46 1.76
N LEU A 80 5.15 10.94 2.10
CA LEU A 80 5.78 12.02 1.35
C LEU A 80 6.14 11.55 -0.06
N ALA A 81 6.72 10.35 -0.20
CA ALA A 81 6.99 9.75 -1.50
C ALA A 81 5.70 9.56 -2.33
N ALA A 82 4.64 9.03 -1.71
CA ALA A 82 3.35 8.86 -2.34
C ALA A 82 2.78 10.18 -2.85
N ALA A 83 2.79 11.22 -2.03
CA ALA A 83 2.28 12.53 -2.38
C ALA A 83 3.08 13.22 -3.51
N ILE A 84 4.42 13.12 -3.48
CA ILE A 84 5.27 13.64 -4.56
C ILE A 84 4.94 12.91 -5.87
N GLY A 85 4.85 11.58 -5.83
CA GLY A 85 4.51 10.78 -7.01
C GLY A 85 3.08 10.99 -7.51
N ALA A 86 2.17 11.45 -6.65
CA ALA A 86 0.82 11.86 -7.01
C ALA A 86 0.74 13.33 -7.50
N GLY A 87 1.85 14.07 -7.49
CA GLY A 87 1.90 15.46 -7.95
C GLY A 87 1.32 16.48 -6.97
N LEU A 88 1.18 16.11 -5.69
CA LEU A 88 0.66 17.02 -4.67
C LEU A 88 1.68 18.12 -4.34
N PRO A 89 1.23 19.34 -3.96
CA PRO A 89 2.09 20.49 -3.71
C PRO A 89 2.78 20.42 -2.34
N VAL A 90 3.53 19.35 -2.06
CA VAL A 90 4.05 19.03 -0.72
C VAL A 90 4.98 20.08 -0.13
N THR A 91 5.67 20.89 -0.96
CA THR A 91 6.59 21.95 -0.52
C THR A 91 5.91 23.31 -0.31
N GLN A 92 4.63 23.44 -0.68
CA GLN A 92 3.90 24.70 -0.58
C GLN A 92 3.29 24.86 0.82
N PRO A 93 2.99 26.11 1.26
CA PRO A 93 2.25 26.39 2.50
C PRO A 93 0.75 26.10 2.34
N ARG A 94 0.42 24.91 1.84
CA ARG A 94 -0.95 24.42 1.65
C ARG A 94 -1.04 23.01 2.22
N GLY A 95 -2.19 22.67 2.82
CA GLY A 95 -2.49 21.33 3.29
C GLY A 95 -2.81 20.40 2.12
N ALA A 96 -2.15 19.24 2.08
CA ALA A 96 -2.46 18.17 1.13
C ALA A 96 -2.66 16.85 1.89
N MET A 97 -3.76 16.14 1.61
CA MET A 97 -4.03 14.84 2.22
C MET A 97 -3.79 13.70 1.22
N VAL A 98 -2.99 12.73 1.65
CA VAL A 98 -2.70 11.50 0.89
C VAL A 98 -3.08 10.28 1.73
N VAL A 99 -3.65 9.28 1.07
CA VAL A 99 -3.99 7.97 1.64
C VAL A 99 -3.38 6.90 0.76
N ASP A 100 -2.29 6.29 1.23
CA ASP A 100 -1.59 5.24 0.51
C ASP A 100 -2.03 3.86 0.99
N ILE A 101 -2.76 3.12 0.16
CA ILE A 101 -3.25 1.78 0.50
C ILE A 101 -2.36 0.73 -0.15
N GLY A 102 -1.43 0.19 0.63
CA GLY A 102 -0.51 -0.86 0.24
C GLY A 102 -1.06 -2.29 0.42
N GLY A 103 -0.14 -3.26 0.44
CA GLY A 103 -0.46 -4.66 0.73
C GLY A 103 -0.79 -4.88 2.20
N GLY A 104 0.15 -4.59 3.10
CA GLY A 104 -0.02 -4.84 4.54
C GLY A 104 -0.52 -3.64 5.35
N THR A 105 -0.39 -2.44 4.82
CA THR A 105 -0.64 -1.18 5.55
C THR A 105 -1.43 -0.19 4.71
N THR A 106 -2.10 0.72 5.40
CA THR A 106 -2.64 1.96 4.86
C THR A 106 -2.01 3.11 5.62
N GLU A 107 -1.29 4.00 4.93
CA GLU A 107 -0.73 5.22 5.49
C GLU A 107 -1.67 6.39 5.15
N VAL A 108 -2.02 7.20 6.14
CA VAL A 108 -2.78 8.43 5.96
C VAL A 108 -1.92 9.59 6.44
N ALA A 109 -1.71 10.60 5.60
CA ALA A 109 -0.93 11.76 5.98
C ALA A 109 -1.53 13.07 5.49
N VAL A 110 -1.30 14.11 6.28
CA VAL A 110 -1.52 15.51 5.92
C VAL A 110 -0.16 16.19 5.87
N LEU A 111 0.11 16.83 4.74
CA LEU A 111 1.42 17.36 4.37
C LEU A 111 1.33 18.88 4.16
N SER A 112 2.40 19.59 4.53
CA SER A 112 2.59 21.00 4.19
C SER A 112 4.05 21.41 4.38
N LEU A 113 4.55 22.37 3.60
CA LEU A 113 5.91 22.93 3.75
C LEU A 113 7.04 21.89 3.77
N GLY A 114 6.88 20.80 3.03
CA GLY A 114 7.83 19.68 2.97
C GLY A 114 7.82 18.78 4.21
N GLY A 115 6.92 19.02 5.15
CA GLY A 115 6.77 18.24 6.38
C GLY A 115 5.46 17.48 6.43
N ILE A 116 5.42 16.52 7.36
CA ILE A 116 4.21 15.81 7.76
C ILE A 116 3.59 16.55 8.95
N ALA A 117 2.42 17.15 8.76
CA ALA A 117 1.66 17.78 9.83
C ALA A 117 0.96 16.74 10.70
N HIS A 118 0.43 15.69 10.07
CA HIS A 118 -0.14 14.54 10.73
C HIS A 118 0.11 13.28 9.90
N SER A 119 0.43 12.16 10.55
CA SER A 119 0.48 10.85 9.91
C SER A 119 -0.09 9.78 10.83
N SER A 120 -0.83 8.85 10.27
CA SER A 120 -1.27 7.63 10.93
C SER A 120 -1.14 6.45 9.98
N SER A 121 -1.02 5.26 10.56
CA SER A 121 -0.83 4.03 9.80
C SER A 121 -1.60 2.91 10.47
N VAL A 122 -2.35 2.17 9.68
CA VAL A 122 -3.10 0.99 10.12
C VAL A 122 -2.64 -0.23 9.35
N ARG A 123 -2.55 -1.38 10.05
CA ARG A 123 -2.16 -2.67 9.46
C ARG A 123 -3.35 -3.32 8.73
N VAL A 124 -3.89 -2.59 7.77
CA VAL A 124 -5.00 -3.00 6.92
C VAL A 124 -4.66 -2.54 5.50
N GLY A 125 -4.78 -3.45 4.54
CA GLY A 125 -4.47 -3.20 3.14
C GLY A 125 -4.97 -4.35 2.27
N GLY A 126 -4.36 -4.51 1.09
CA GLY A 126 -4.69 -5.57 0.14
C GLY A 126 -4.62 -6.99 0.73
N ASP A 127 -3.65 -7.28 1.61
CA ASP A 127 -3.47 -8.58 2.24
C ASP A 127 -4.67 -8.92 3.14
N LYS A 128 -5.14 -7.93 3.92
CA LYS A 128 -6.29 -8.13 4.80
C LYS A 128 -7.58 -8.38 4.01
N MET A 129 -7.73 -7.67 2.89
CA MET A 129 -8.84 -7.89 1.97
C MET A 129 -8.83 -9.32 1.41
N ASP A 130 -7.65 -9.84 1.04
CA ASP A 130 -7.52 -11.22 0.55
C ASP A 130 -7.85 -12.24 1.65
N GLU A 131 -7.37 -12.04 2.88
CA GLU A 131 -7.73 -12.88 4.03
C GLU A 131 -9.25 -12.96 4.24
N MET A 132 -9.93 -11.81 4.13
CA MET A 132 -11.38 -11.73 4.33
C MET A 132 -12.14 -12.46 3.21
N ILE A 133 -11.71 -12.34 1.96
CA ILE A 133 -12.29 -13.08 0.84
C ILE A 133 -12.09 -14.60 1.02
N VAL A 134 -10.89 -15.06 1.41
CA VAL A 134 -10.63 -16.48 1.70
C VAL A 134 -11.56 -16.98 2.81
N SER A 135 -11.66 -16.23 3.89
CA SER A 135 -12.50 -16.56 5.05
C SER A 135 -13.98 -16.62 4.69
N TYR A 136 -14.45 -15.68 3.86
CA TYR A 136 -15.83 -15.62 3.40
C TYR A 136 -16.20 -16.84 2.54
N ILE A 137 -15.40 -17.13 1.51
CA ILE A 137 -15.61 -18.27 0.62
C ILE A 137 -15.56 -19.59 1.40
N ARG A 138 -14.63 -19.71 2.36
CA ARG A 138 -14.55 -20.86 3.26
C ARG A 138 -15.83 -21.09 4.05
N ARG A 139 -16.41 -20.04 4.63
CA ARG A 139 -17.60 -20.15 5.49
C ARG A 139 -18.89 -20.32 4.70
N LYS A 140 -19.07 -19.56 3.62
CA LYS A 140 -20.34 -19.54 2.86
C LYS A 140 -20.44 -20.67 1.83
N HIS A 141 -19.33 -21.04 1.21
CA HIS A 141 -19.28 -22.01 0.11
C HIS A 141 -18.62 -23.34 0.48
N ASN A 142 -18.19 -23.52 1.74
CA ASN A 142 -17.41 -24.69 2.18
C ASN A 142 -16.22 -25.00 1.26
N MET A 143 -15.57 -23.96 0.74
CA MET A 143 -14.47 -24.08 -0.21
C MET A 143 -13.20 -23.41 0.30
N MET A 144 -12.07 -24.10 0.17
CA MET A 144 -10.74 -23.54 0.42
C MET A 144 -10.12 -23.02 -0.88
N ILE A 145 -9.70 -21.76 -0.87
CA ILE A 145 -8.93 -21.13 -1.95
C ILE A 145 -7.61 -20.58 -1.40
N GLY A 146 -6.62 -20.41 -2.29
CA GLY A 146 -5.32 -19.81 -1.93
C GLY A 146 -5.31 -18.28 -2.14
N GLU A 147 -4.28 -17.62 -1.59
CA GLU A 147 -4.06 -16.16 -1.66
C GLU A 147 -4.13 -15.63 -3.10
N MET A 148 -3.38 -16.23 -4.04
CA MET A 148 -3.42 -15.89 -5.47
C MET A 148 -4.82 -15.93 -6.09
N THR A 149 -5.65 -16.89 -5.65
CA THR A 149 -7.04 -16.98 -6.14
C THR A 149 -7.89 -15.90 -5.52
N SER A 150 -7.67 -15.61 -4.23
CA SER A 150 -8.33 -14.51 -3.51
C SER A 150 -8.04 -13.16 -4.15
N GLU A 151 -6.77 -12.88 -4.45
CA GLU A 151 -6.36 -11.62 -5.09
C GLU A 151 -6.98 -11.48 -6.48
N ARG A 152 -7.02 -12.55 -7.27
CA ARG A 152 -7.70 -12.54 -8.57
C ARG A 152 -9.20 -12.25 -8.44
N VAL A 153 -9.85 -12.78 -7.42
CA VAL A 153 -11.27 -12.48 -7.11
C VAL A 153 -11.43 -11.02 -6.72
N LYS A 154 -10.55 -10.50 -5.84
CA LYS A 154 -10.51 -9.10 -5.42
C LYS A 154 -10.36 -8.15 -6.60
N GLN A 155 -9.43 -8.43 -7.52
CA GLN A 155 -9.21 -7.61 -8.71
C GLN A 155 -10.37 -7.71 -9.72
N ALA A 156 -10.97 -8.90 -9.88
CA ALA A 156 -12.02 -9.11 -10.88
C ALA A 156 -13.38 -8.53 -10.45
N ILE A 157 -13.78 -8.74 -9.19
CA ILE A 157 -15.11 -8.36 -8.70
C ILE A 157 -15.10 -7.72 -7.31
N GLY A 158 -13.95 -7.38 -6.73
CA GLY A 158 -13.89 -6.63 -5.49
C GLY A 158 -14.47 -5.22 -5.64
N SER A 159 -15.21 -4.78 -4.62
CA SER A 159 -15.70 -3.40 -4.52
C SER A 159 -15.88 -3.01 -3.06
N ALA A 160 -15.65 -1.74 -2.76
CA ALA A 160 -15.83 -1.17 -1.42
C ALA A 160 -17.30 -0.94 -1.05
N LEU A 161 -18.19 -0.88 -2.04
CA LEU A 161 -19.64 -0.72 -1.85
C LEU A 161 -20.36 -1.91 -2.47
N ALA A 162 -21.53 -2.26 -1.94
CA ALA A 162 -22.37 -3.29 -2.55
C ALA A 162 -22.95 -2.80 -3.89
N PRO A 163 -23.04 -3.65 -4.92
CA PRO A 163 -23.77 -3.33 -6.14
C PRO A 163 -25.29 -3.37 -5.88
N GLU A 164 -26.08 -2.88 -6.83
CA GLU A 164 -27.50 -3.22 -6.86
C GLU A 164 -27.67 -4.71 -7.22
N GLY A 165 -28.46 -5.45 -6.44
CA GLY A 165 -28.64 -6.89 -6.62
C GLY A 165 -27.35 -7.69 -6.39
N SER A 166 -27.09 -8.71 -7.21
CA SER A 166 -25.90 -9.56 -7.08
C SER A 166 -24.64 -8.96 -7.70
N GLY A 167 -24.78 -8.00 -8.63
CA GLY A 167 -23.69 -7.55 -9.49
C GLY A 167 -23.07 -8.68 -10.34
N THR A 168 -21.81 -8.51 -10.71
CA THR A 168 -21.05 -9.47 -11.55
C THR A 168 -20.83 -10.79 -10.82
N ILE A 169 -20.94 -11.92 -11.51
CA ILE A 169 -20.71 -13.26 -10.95
C ILE A 169 -19.55 -13.92 -11.69
N ILE A 170 -18.62 -14.51 -10.95
CA ILE A 170 -17.48 -15.27 -11.51
C ILE A 170 -17.39 -16.66 -10.91
N ALA A 171 -16.77 -17.57 -11.67
CA ALA A 171 -16.45 -18.90 -11.20
C ALA A 171 -15.11 -18.91 -10.43
N VAL A 172 -15.14 -19.45 -9.21
CA VAL A 172 -13.97 -19.58 -8.35
C VAL A 172 -13.69 -21.06 -8.12
N LYS A 173 -12.44 -21.46 -8.38
CA LYS A 173 -11.97 -22.84 -8.23
C LYS A 173 -11.19 -22.98 -6.94
N GLY A 174 -11.41 -24.08 -6.24
CA GLY A 174 -10.75 -24.38 -4.98
C GLY A 174 -10.87 -25.84 -4.62
N ARG A 175 -10.63 -26.14 -3.34
CA ARG A 175 -10.83 -27.46 -2.76
C ARG A 175 -12.07 -27.44 -1.89
N ASP A 176 -13.02 -28.31 -2.20
CA ASP A 176 -14.19 -28.57 -1.38
C ASP A 176 -13.76 -29.09 0.00
N LEU A 177 -14.30 -28.51 1.07
CA LEU A 177 -13.96 -28.89 2.44
C LEU A 177 -14.75 -30.10 2.96
N VAL A 178 -15.86 -30.45 2.31
CA VAL A 178 -16.71 -31.58 2.67
C VAL A 178 -16.13 -32.88 2.12
N ASN A 179 -15.78 -32.89 0.82
CA ASN A 179 -15.29 -34.10 0.15
C ASN A 179 -13.80 -34.07 -0.19
N GLY A 180 -13.10 -32.93 -0.01
CA GLY A 180 -11.66 -32.80 -0.23
C GLY A 180 -11.23 -32.71 -1.69
N ARG A 181 -12.16 -32.67 -2.66
CA ARG A 181 -11.86 -32.71 -4.10
C ARG A 181 -11.82 -31.30 -4.69
N PRO A 182 -11.12 -31.10 -5.82
CA PRO A 182 -11.23 -29.86 -6.59
C PRO A 182 -12.69 -29.61 -7.00
N SER A 183 -13.20 -28.40 -6.75
CA SER A 183 -14.55 -27.99 -7.10
C SER A 183 -14.59 -26.52 -7.54
N GLU A 184 -15.73 -26.09 -8.04
CA GLU A 184 -15.99 -24.74 -8.52
C GLU A 184 -17.30 -24.21 -7.93
N VAL A 185 -17.31 -22.94 -7.51
CA VAL A 185 -18.49 -22.24 -7.00
C VAL A 185 -18.62 -20.90 -7.71
N SER A 186 -19.86 -20.43 -7.85
CA SER A 186 -20.15 -19.10 -8.36
C SER A 186 -20.16 -18.10 -7.21
N VAL A 187 -19.39 -17.03 -7.34
CA VAL A 187 -19.28 -15.96 -6.33
C VAL A 187 -19.63 -14.63 -6.99
N SER A 188 -20.48 -13.87 -6.32
CA SER A 188 -20.99 -12.58 -6.79
C SER A 188 -20.24 -11.37 -6.23
N GLU A 189 -20.31 -10.24 -6.92
CA GLU A 189 -19.76 -8.95 -6.46
C GLU A 189 -20.36 -8.54 -5.11
N ALA A 190 -21.66 -8.78 -4.90
CA ALA A 190 -22.32 -8.50 -3.62
C ALA A 190 -21.71 -9.30 -2.46
N GLU A 191 -21.39 -10.58 -2.68
CA GLU A 191 -20.71 -11.42 -1.69
C GLU A 191 -19.29 -10.94 -1.37
N ILE A 192 -18.55 -10.51 -2.39
CA ILE A 192 -17.20 -9.98 -2.17
C ILE A 192 -17.24 -8.61 -1.50
N ALA A 193 -18.19 -7.74 -1.84
CA ALA A 193 -18.39 -6.48 -1.13
C ALA A 193 -18.73 -6.72 0.36
N GLU A 194 -19.57 -7.72 0.67
CA GLU A 194 -19.85 -8.13 2.05
C GLU A 194 -18.58 -8.62 2.77
N ALA A 195 -17.77 -9.44 2.12
CA ALA A 195 -16.50 -9.91 2.67
C ALA A 195 -15.52 -8.76 2.98
N LEU A 196 -15.51 -7.72 2.13
CA LEU A 196 -14.60 -6.58 2.22
C LEU A 196 -15.10 -5.46 3.15
N ALA A 197 -16.32 -5.53 3.66
CA ALA A 197 -16.92 -4.45 4.45
C ALA A 197 -16.09 -4.07 5.69
N GLU A 198 -15.53 -5.04 6.40
CA GLU A 198 -14.69 -4.81 7.58
C GLU A 198 -13.38 -4.07 7.23
N PRO A 199 -12.49 -4.57 6.34
CA PRO A 199 -11.24 -3.88 6.02
C PRO A 199 -11.47 -2.52 5.36
N VAL A 200 -12.51 -2.37 4.53
CA VAL A 200 -12.90 -1.07 3.95
C VAL A 200 -13.32 -0.10 5.05
N GLY A 201 -14.15 -0.54 6.00
CA GLY A 201 -14.56 0.26 7.15
C GLY A 201 -13.38 0.72 8.02
N GLN A 202 -12.36 -0.13 8.18
CA GLN A 202 -11.13 0.22 8.90
C GLN A 202 -10.33 1.31 8.17
N ILE A 203 -10.20 1.21 6.84
CA ILE A 203 -9.55 2.25 6.03
C ILE A 203 -10.31 3.58 6.14
N VAL A 204 -11.63 3.55 5.96
CA VAL A 204 -12.49 4.75 6.10
C VAL A 204 -12.35 5.37 7.49
N SER A 205 -12.30 4.54 8.53
CA SER A 205 -12.12 5.02 9.91
C SER A 205 -10.75 5.67 10.14
N ALA A 206 -9.68 5.13 9.55
CA ALA A 206 -8.35 5.72 9.61
C ALA A 206 -8.31 7.10 8.95
N VAL A 207 -8.95 7.24 7.78
CA VAL A 207 -9.07 8.54 7.08
C VAL A 207 -9.83 9.56 7.93
N ARG A 208 -10.97 9.17 8.53
CA ARG A 208 -11.74 10.07 9.42
C ARG A 208 -10.94 10.49 10.65
N ALA A 209 -10.25 9.56 11.29
CA ALA A 209 -9.43 9.85 12.46
C ALA A 209 -8.26 10.81 12.16
N ALA A 210 -7.70 10.76 10.95
CA ALA A 210 -6.68 11.71 10.52
C ALA A 210 -7.24 13.12 10.32
N LEU A 211 -8.43 13.24 9.70
CA LEU A 211 -9.12 14.53 9.55
C LEU A 211 -9.44 15.17 10.91
N GLU A 212 -9.88 14.38 11.89
CA GLU A 212 -10.17 14.85 13.25
C GLU A 212 -8.93 15.40 13.99
N GLN A 213 -7.73 14.92 13.62
CA GLN A 213 -6.45 15.36 14.18
C GLN A 213 -5.79 16.47 13.36
N THR A 214 -6.38 16.87 12.24
CA THR A 214 -5.81 17.88 11.36
C THR A 214 -6.02 19.28 11.94
N PRO A 215 -4.95 20.11 12.03
CA PRO A 215 -5.08 21.49 12.48
C PRO A 215 -6.08 22.29 11.63
N PRO A 216 -6.90 23.18 12.23
CA PRO A 216 -7.90 23.96 11.51
C PRO A 216 -7.34 24.72 10.29
N GLU A 217 -6.09 25.18 10.38
CA GLU A 217 -5.41 25.92 9.31
C GLU A 217 -5.21 25.07 8.05
N LEU A 218 -4.99 23.76 8.18
CA LEU A 218 -4.80 22.84 7.05
C LEU A 218 -6.13 22.21 6.60
N SER A 219 -7.11 22.11 7.49
CA SER A 219 -8.43 21.55 7.16
C SER A 219 -9.14 22.37 6.08
N ALA A 220 -8.96 23.69 6.04
CA ALA A 220 -9.52 24.53 4.99
C ALA A 220 -8.99 24.15 3.59
N ASP A 221 -7.68 23.93 3.46
CA ASP A 221 -7.07 23.49 2.19
C ASP A 221 -7.57 22.10 1.78
N ILE A 222 -7.70 21.16 2.73
CA ILE A 222 -8.19 19.80 2.45
C ILE A 222 -9.66 19.80 2.00
N ILE A 223 -10.48 20.74 2.47
CA ILE A 223 -11.86 20.88 2.00
C ILE A 223 -11.90 21.24 0.51
N GLU A 224 -10.96 22.08 0.05
CA GLU A 224 -10.87 22.53 -1.33
C GLU A 224 -10.20 21.50 -2.24
N GLU A 225 -9.06 20.96 -1.82
CA GLU A 225 -8.21 20.05 -2.63
C GLU A 225 -8.66 18.58 -2.53
N GLY A 226 -9.36 18.22 -1.45
CA GLY A 226 -9.83 16.85 -1.20
C GLY A 226 -8.75 15.88 -0.73
N ILE A 227 -9.02 14.60 -0.92
CA ILE A 227 -8.19 13.47 -0.51
C ILE A 227 -7.65 12.75 -1.73
N THR A 228 -6.34 12.51 -1.78
CA THR A 228 -5.72 11.74 -2.86
C THR A 228 -5.41 10.32 -2.41
N LEU A 229 -5.91 9.31 -3.13
CA LEU A 229 -5.63 7.90 -2.90
C LEU A 229 -4.46 7.42 -3.78
N THR A 230 -3.51 6.72 -3.16
CA THR A 230 -2.39 6.05 -3.84
C THR A 230 -2.28 4.59 -3.41
N GLY A 231 -1.34 3.86 -4.01
CA GLY A 231 -1.10 2.46 -3.70
C GLY A 231 -2.03 1.52 -4.45
N GLY A 232 -1.73 0.22 -4.42
CA GLY A 232 -2.50 -0.78 -5.15
C GLY A 232 -3.94 -0.93 -4.64
N GLY A 233 -4.17 -0.71 -3.36
CA GLY A 233 -5.49 -0.78 -2.75
C GLY A 233 -6.42 0.37 -3.15
N ALA A 234 -5.89 1.50 -3.62
CA ALA A 234 -6.71 2.59 -4.18
C ALA A 234 -7.49 2.17 -5.44
N LEU A 235 -7.07 1.09 -6.11
CA LEU A 235 -7.74 0.53 -7.29
C LEU A 235 -8.95 -0.34 -6.94
N LEU A 236 -9.25 -0.55 -5.64
CA LEU A 236 -10.48 -1.21 -5.25
C LEU A 236 -11.69 -0.38 -5.69
N ARG A 237 -12.55 -0.98 -6.51
CA ARG A 237 -13.70 -0.27 -7.11
C ARG A 237 -14.56 0.40 -6.04
N ARG A 238 -14.87 1.68 -6.23
CA ARG A 238 -15.74 2.51 -5.37
C ARG A 238 -15.17 2.79 -3.97
N LEU A 239 -13.87 2.58 -3.73
CA LEU A 239 -13.24 2.95 -2.47
C LEU A 239 -13.20 4.47 -2.28
N ASP A 240 -12.90 5.20 -3.36
CA ASP A 240 -13.05 6.65 -3.48
C ASP A 240 -14.44 7.12 -3.04
N GLN A 241 -15.49 6.49 -3.55
CA GLN A 241 -16.88 6.81 -3.21
C GLN A 241 -17.22 6.51 -1.75
N ALA A 242 -16.72 5.38 -1.22
CA ALA A 242 -16.93 5.01 0.18
C ALA A 242 -16.28 6.02 1.13
N ILE A 243 -15.06 6.47 0.81
CA ILE A 243 -14.36 7.50 1.59
C ILE A 243 -15.08 8.85 1.45
N ALA A 244 -15.41 9.26 0.22
CA ALA A 244 -16.10 10.53 -0.03
C ALA A 244 -17.45 10.62 0.71
N ALA A 245 -18.23 9.54 0.71
CA ALA A 245 -19.50 9.49 1.44
C ALA A 245 -19.33 9.60 2.96
N ALA A 246 -18.23 9.08 3.50
CA ALA A 246 -17.97 9.08 4.94
C ALA A 246 -17.31 10.37 5.45
N THR A 247 -16.55 11.08 4.61
CA THR A 247 -15.85 12.32 4.96
C THR A 247 -16.57 13.57 4.50
N GLY A 248 -17.42 13.48 3.47
CA GLY A 248 -18.02 14.63 2.80
C GLY A 248 -17.04 15.41 1.91
N LEU A 249 -15.85 14.87 1.65
CA LEU A 249 -14.79 15.51 0.87
C LEU A 249 -14.65 14.91 -0.53
N PRO A 250 -14.17 15.68 -1.52
CA PRO A 250 -13.72 15.13 -2.79
C PRO A 250 -12.63 14.08 -2.56
N VAL A 251 -12.69 12.98 -3.30
CA VAL A 251 -11.68 11.92 -3.25
C VAL A 251 -11.25 11.59 -4.67
N HIS A 252 -9.95 11.61 -4.91
CA HIS A 252 -9.34 11.37 -6.20
C HIS A 252 -8.35 10.22 -6.12
N VAL A 253 -8.38 9.31 -7.08
CA VAL A 253 -7.35 8.27 -7.22
C VAL A 253 -6.25 8.81 -8.11
N ALA A 254 -4.99 8.72 -7.68
CA ALA A 254 -3.86 9.15 -8.49
C ALA A 254 -3.74 8.33 -9.78
N ASP A 255 -3.41 8.98 -10.90
CA ASP A 255 -3.36 8.36 -12.24
C ASP A 255 -2.51 7.08 -12.29
N ASN A 256 -1.37 7.09 -11.59
CA ASN A 256 -0.48 5.93 -11.46
C ASN A 256 -0.35 5.49 -10.00
N ALA A 257 -1.49 5.29 -9.31
CA ALA A 257 -1.54 4.98 -7.87
C ALA A 257 -0.53 3.91 -7.42
N LEU A 258 -0.36 2.82 -8.18
CA LEU A 258 0.60 1.74 -7.90
C LEU A 258 2.08 2.19 -7.91
N LEU A 259 2.40 3.23 -8.67
CA LEU A 259 3.77 3.70 -8.89
C LEU A 259 4.09 5.00 -8.16
N CYS A 260 3.14 5.60 -7.43
CA CYS A 260 3.33 6.90 -6.78
C CYS A 260 4.56 6.90 -5.86
N VAL A 261 4.69 5.96 -4.93
CA VAL A 261 5.84 5.90 -4.00
C VAL A 261 7.17 5.79 -4.75
N ALA A 262 7.26 4.89 -5.74
CA ALA A 262 8.49 4.71 -6.52
C ALA A 262 8.84 5.96 -7.35
N SER A 263 7.84 6.57 -7.98
CA SER A 263 8.00 7.78 -8.80
C SER A 263 8.40 8.97 -7.93
N GLY A 264 7.77 9.13 -6.76
CA GLY A 264 8.11 10.19 -5.83
C GLY A 264 9.49 10.03 -5.21
N ALA A 265 9.92 8.80 -4.90
CA ALA A 265 11.29 8.53 -4.47
C ALA A 265 12.31 8.86 -5.58
N GLY A 266 12.00 8.54 -6.84
CA GLY A 266 12.81 8.92 -7.99
C GLY A 266 12.94 10.43 -8.14
N LEU A 267 11.80 11.15 -8.12
CA LEU A 267 11.77 12.61 -8.19
C LEU A 267 12.54 13.27 -7.03
N ALA A 268 12.34 12.77 -5.79
CA ALA A 268 13.04 13.27 -4.62
C ALA A 268 14.57 13.04 -4.70
N SER A 269 15.00 11.95 -5.36
CA SER A 269 16.42 11.68 -5.57
C SER A 269 17.08 12.60 -6.61
N GLU A 270 16.31 13.12 -7.58
CA GLU A 270 16.82 13.89 -8.71
C GLU A 270 16.71 15.40 -8.49
N ASP A 271 15.61 15.87 -7.91
CA ASP A 271 15.32 17.29 -7.71
C ASP A 271 15.88 17.80 -6.37
N GLN A 272 16.68 18.86 -6.45
CA GLN A 272 17.29 19.49 -5.28
C GLN A 272 16.25 20.12 -4.34
N SER A 273 15.06 20.46 -4.83
CA SER A 273 13.98 21.04 -4.02
C SER A 273 13.54 20.09 -2.89
N TYR A 274 13.69 18.77 -3.08
CA TYR A 274 13.35 17.74 -2.10
C TYR A 274 14.52 17.31 -1.21
N ARG A 275 15.72 17.91 -1.33
CA ARG A 275 16.85 17.51 -0.47
C ARG A 275 16.57 17.65 1.03
N GLY A 276 15.77 18.64 1.41
CA GLY A 276 15.43 18.89 2.82
C GLY A 276 14.55 17.81 3.46
N ILE A 277 13.86 17.00 2.65
CA ILE A 277 12.95 15.96 3.13
C ILE A 277 13.59 14.56 3.13
N LEU A 278 14.78 14.42 2.53
CA LEU A 278 15.56 13.18 2.56
C LEU A 278 16.33 13.09 3.88
N MET A 279 16.13 11.99 4.61
CA MET A 279 16.82 11.74 5.87
C MET A 279 18.12 10.97 5.61
N ALA A 280 19.24 11.56 6.04
CA ALA A 280 20.44 10.78 6.30
C ALA A 280 20.18 9.93 7.55
N ALA A 281 20.31 8.62 7.42
CA ALA A 281 20.04 7.67 8.49
C ALA A 281 21.28 7.38 9.37
#